data_AF-A0A0N6ZH65-F1
#
_entry.id   AF-A0A0N6ZH65-F1
#
_cell.length_a   1.000
_cell.length_b   1.000
_cell.length_c   1.000
_cell.angle_alpha   90.00
_cell.angle_beta   90.00
_cell.angle_gamma   90.00
#
_symmetry.space_group_name_H-M   'P 1'
#
loop_
_entity.id
_entity.type
_entity.pdbx_description
1 polymer ?
#
loop_
_entity_poly.entity_id
_entity_poly.type
_entity_poly.pdbx_seq_one_letter_code
_entity_poly.pdbx_strand_id
1 'polypeptide(L)'
;MFGRLAPPELNVLVLRDTDVVAHRVRQALAEATPEERPGLERAAALVEQAAAEPDDALLARWVHERLTAAGHEGPVDSVRAVKALRESAPGLSLRQAVKLTKDAAAHQP
;
A
#
# COMPACT_ATOMS: atom_id res chain seq x y z
N MET A 1 -35.22 -19.66 -0.73
CA MET A 1 -34.91 -18.24 -0.48
C MET A 1 -33.79 -17.84 -1.43
N PHE A 2 -34.09 -17.03 -2.44
CA PHE A 2 -33.10 -16.57 -3.43
C PHE A 2 -32.30 -15.39 -2.88
N GLY A 3 -30.98 -15.56 -2.88
CA GLY A 3 -29.98 -14.52 -3.11
C GLY A 3 -30.05 -13.24 -2.27
N ARG A 4 -29.37 -13.22 -1.11
CA ARG A 4 -28.59 -12.01 -0.81
C ARG A 4 -27.51 -11.94 -1.88
N LEU A 5 -27.62 -10.98 -2.80
CA LEU A 5 -26.50 -10.58 -3.63
C LEU A 5 -25.30 -10.41 -2.69
N ALA A 6 -24.21 -11.15 -2.97
CA ALA A 6 -22.99 -10.98 -2.21
C ALA A 6 -22.67 -9.48 -2.19
N PRO A 7 -22.39 -8.89 -1.01
CA PRO A 7 -22.01 -7.48 -0.96
C PRO A 7 -20.86 -7.25 -1.95
N PRO A 8 -20.85 -6.11 -2.67
CA PRO A 8 -19.83 -5.84 -3.65
C PRO A 8 -18.45 -6.01 -3.00
N GLU A 9 -17.63 -6.89 -3.57
CA GLU A 9 -16.29 -7.14 -3.04
C GLU A 9 -15.45 -5.89 -3.24
N LEU A 10 -14.88 -5.39 -2.13
CA LEU A 10 -13.91 -4.30 -2.19
C LEU A 10 -12.65 -4.84 -2.86
N ASN A 11 -12.33 -4.32 -4.04
CA ASN A 11 -11.04 -4.53 -4.66
C ASN A 11 -10.04 -3.52 -4.10
N VAL A 12 -9.06 -4.00 -3.36
CA VAL A 12 -7.93 -3.17 -2.92
C VAL A 12 -6.91 -3.14 -4.05
N LEU A 13 -6.73 -1.98 -4.66
CA LEU A 13 -5.81 -1.75 -5.76
C LEU A 13 -4.69 -0.82 -5.29
N VAL A 14 -3.46 -1.16 -5.64
CA VAL A 14 -2.32 -0.26 -5.49
C VAL A 14 -2.30 0.67 -6.70
N LEU A 15 -2.41 1.97 -6.45
CA LEU A 15 -2.27 3.01 -7.47
C LEU A 15 -0.96 3.75 -7.22
N ARG A 16 -0.13 3.82 -8.25
CA ARG A 16 1.19 4.45 -8.18
C ARG A 16 1.31 5.55 -9.21
N ASP A 17 1.69 6.73 -8.74
CA ASP A 17 2.14 7.83 -9.59
C ASP A 17 3.67 7.88 -9.68
N THR A 18 4.38 6.93 -9.04
CA THR A 18 5.85 6.93 -8.94
C THR A 18 6.51 6.94 -10.31
N ASP A 19 5.96 6.25 -11.31
CA ASP A 19 6.53 6.23 -12.67
C ASP A 19 6.40 7.59 -13.38
N VAL A 20 5.25 8.26 -13.19
CA VAL A 20 4.99 9.60 -13.73
C VAL A 20 5.91 10.61 -13.06
N VAL A 21 6.08 10.52 -11.74
CA VAL A 21 7.00 11.37 -10.98
C VAL A 21 8.45 11.11 -11.39
N ALA A 22 8.87 9.84 -11.52
CA ALA A 22 10.21 9.46 -11.94
C ALA A 22 10.52 10.03 -13.33
N HIS A 23 9.56 9.94 -14.26
CA HIS A 23 9.69 10.54 -15.58
C HIS A 23 9.92 12.05 -15.50
N ARG A 24 9.09 12.78 -14.74
CA ARG A 24 9.22 14.24 -14.60
C ARG A 24 10.55 14.66 -13.95
N VAL A 25 11.02 13.92 -12.96
CA VAL A 25 12.31 14.19 -12.31
C VAL A 25 13.48 13.95 -13.28
N ARG A 26 13.44 12.90 -14.09
CA ARG A 26 14.44 12.66 -15.15
C ARG A 26 14.46 13.76 -16.21
N GLN A 27 13.28 14.28 -16.59
CA GLN A 27 13.19 15.41 -17.50
C GLN A 27 13.81 16.67 -16.88
N ALA A 28 13.45 17.00 -15.63
CA ALA A 28 14.03 18.14 -14.92
C ALA A 28 15.57 18.02 -14.80
N LEU A 29 16.09 16.82 -14.53
CA LEU A 29 17.53 16.56 -14.44
C LEU A 29 18.27 16.78 -15.76
N ALA A 30 17.63 16.47 -16.90
CA ALA A 30 18.19 16.70 -18.23
C ALA A 30 18.34 18.20 -18.55
N GLU A 31 17.48 19.04 -17.97
CA GLU A 31 17.44 20.50 -18.17
C GLU A 31 18.13 21.27 -17.03
N ALA A 32 18.55 20.58 -15.96
CA ALA A 32 19.06 21.18 -14.72
C ALA A 32 20.35 21.97 -14.91
N THR A 33 20.43 23.11 -14.21
CA THR A 33 21.70 23.83 -14.06
C THR A 33 22.67 23.02 -13.17
N PRO A 34 23.99 23.32 -13.21
CA PRO A 34 24.97 22.67 -12.34
C PRO A 34 24.64 22.77 -10.84
N GLU A 35 23.98 23.84 -10.41
CA GLU A 35 23.61 24.08 -9.01
C GLU A 35 22.45 23.20 -8.55
N GLU A 36 21.47 22.93 -9.42
CA GLU A 36 20.28 22.12 -9.11
C GLU A 36 20.51 20.62 -9.30
N ARG A 37 21.48 20.26 -10.17
CA ARG A 37 21.76 18.87 -10.55
C ARG A 37 21.97 17.92 -9.36
N PRO A 38 22.80 18.22 -8.33
CA PRO A 38 23.00 17.30 -7.21
C PRO A 38 21.71 17.00 -6.42
N GLY A 39 20.83 18.00 -6.29
CA GLY A 39 19.53 17.84 -5.63
C GLY A 39 18.58 16.96 -6.43
N LEU A 40 18.53 17.17 -7.74
CA LEU A 40 17.68 16.40 -8.66
C LEU A 40 18.15 14.95 -8.82
N GLU A 41 19.45 14.69 -8.81
CA GLU A 41 20.01 13.33 -8.78
C GLU A 41 19.59 12.58 -7.51
N ARG A 42 19.64 13.25 -6.36
CA ARG A 42 19.16 12.68 -5.10
C ARG A 42 17.65 12.43 -5.13
N ALA A 43 16.88 13.36 -5.68
CA ALA A 43 15.44 13.18 -5.85
C ALA A 43 15.12 11.99 -6.76
N ALA A 44 15.84 11.86 -7.89
CA ALA A 44 15.68 10.73 -8.81
C ALA A 44 15.94 9.40 -8.09
N ALA A 45 17.04 9.30 -7.33
CA ALA A 45 17.38 8.10 -6.58
C ALA A 45 16.28 7.71 -5.56
N LEU A 46 15.70 8.69 -4.86
CA LEU A 46 14.62 8.44 -3.89
C LEU A 46 13.33 7.97 -4.59
N VAL A 47 12.99 8.57 -5.73
CA VAL A 47 11.78 8.19 -6.48
C VAL A 47 11.94 6.79 -7.08
N GLU A 48 13.11 6.43 -7.61
CA GLU A 48 13.39 5.08 -8.11
C GLU A 48 13.32 4.03 -6.99
N GLN A 49 13.82 4.36 -5.79
CA GLN A 49 13.67 3.49 -4.61
C GLN A 49 12.20 3.27 -4.25
N ALA A 50 11.38 4.33 -4.27
CA ALA A 50 9.95 4.23 -4.02
C ALA A 50 9.21 3.46 -5.12
N ALA A 51 9.61 3.63 -6.39
CA ALA A 51 9.04 2.88 -7.51
C ALA A 51 9.37 1.39 -7.44
N ALA A 52 10.54 1.03 -6.92
CA ALA A 52 11.00 -0.35 -6.78
C ALA A 52 10.37 -1.12 -5.60
N GLU A 53 9.67 -0.45 -4.67
CA GLU A 53 8.96 -1.13 -3.59
C GLU A 53 7.92 -2.09 -4.19
N PRO A 54 7.78 -3.35 -3.75
CA PRO A 54 6.80 -4.27 -4.33
C PRO A 54 5.38 -4.00 -3.81
N ASP A 55 4.36 -4.37 -4.60
CA ASP A 55 2.95 -4.06 -4.27
C ASP A 55 2.46 -4.77 -3.00
N ASP A 56 3.00 -5.96 -2.69
CA ASP A 56 2.67 -6.71 -1.48
C ASP A 56 3.16 -5.99 -0.21
N ALA A 57 4.33 -5.36 -0.25
CA ALA A 57 4.83 -4.51 0.83
C ALA A 57 3.94 -3.28 1.05
N LEU A 58 3.49 -2.63 -0.04
CA LEU A 58 2.55 -1.50 0.06
C LEU A 58 1.19 -1.91 0.64
N LEU A 59 0.66 -3.05 0.20
CA LEU A 59 -0.58 -3.60 0.76
C LEU A 59 -0.42 -3.99 2.22
N ALA A 60 0.73 -4.55 2.60
CA ALA A 60 1.05 -4.88 3.99
C ALA A 60 1.08 -3.61 4.86
N ARG A 61 1.79 -2.57 4.40
CA ARG A 61 1.82 -1.26 5.08
C ARG A 61 0.41 -0.70 5.28
N TRP A 62 -0.42 -0.74 4.23
CA TRP A 62 -1.82 -0.33 4.32
C TRP A 62 -2.59 -1.13 5.39
N VAL A 63 -2.43 -2.46 5.46
CA VAL A 63 -3.06 -3.28 6.51
C VAL A 63 -2.61 -2.84 7.90
N HIS A 64 -1.30 -2.67 8.11
CA HIS A 64 -0.75 -2.23 9.40
C HIS A 64 -1.34 -0.87 9.81
N GLU A 65 -1.34 0.11 8.90
CA GLU A 65 -1.92 1.44 9.14
C GLU A 65 -3.41 1.36 9.52
N ARG A 66 -4.20 0.52 8.83
CA ARG A 66 -5.61 0.30 9.18
C ARG A 66 -5.79 -0.30 10.57
N LEU A 67 -4.98 -1.29 10.93
CA LEU A 67 -5.04 -1.94 12.23
C LEU A 67 -4.63 -0.98 13.35
N THR A 68 -3.56 -0.21 13.15
CA THR A 68 -3.13 0.84 14.08
C THR A 68 -4.22 1.90 14.25
N ALA A 69 -4.84 2.38 13.17
CA ALA A 69 -5.93 3.34 13.24
C ALA A 69 -7.19 2.77 13.94
N ALA A 70 -7.41 1.46 13.86
CA ALA A 70 -8.46 0.76 14.58
C ALA A 70 -8.10 0.45 16.05
N GLY A 71 -6.90 0.79 16.51
CA GLY A 71 -6.41 0.49 17.86
C GLY A 71 -6.21 -1.01 18.11
N HIS A 72 -6.00 -1.81 17.07
CA HIS A 72 -5.74 -3.24 17.23
C HIS A 72 -4.33 -3.46 17.76
N GLU A 73 -4.25 -4.09 18.93
CA GLU A 73 -3.01 -4.53 19.55
C GLU A 73 -2.88 -6.06 19.42
N GLY A 74 -1.73 -6.53 18.93
CA GLY A 74 -1.40 -7.95 18.83
C GLY A 74 -1.14 -8.44 17.40
N PRO A 75 -1.05 -9.78 17.20
CA PRO A 75 -0.66 -10.35 15.92
C PRO A 75 -1.58 -9.94 14.77
N VAL A 76 -0.97 -9.59 13.65
CA VAL A 76 -1.63 -9.06 12.45
C VAL A 76 -2.44 -10.13 11.72
N ASP A 77 -2.09 -11.41 11.89
CA ASP A 77 -2.79 -12.57 11.33
C ASP A 77 -3.87 -13.15 12.27
N SER A 78 -4.11 -12.52 13.41
CA SER A 78 -5.13 -12.98 14.37
C SER A 78 -6.55 -12.78 13.84
N VAL A 79 -7.49 -13.59 14.32
CA VAL A 79 -8.93 -13.42 14.01
C VAL A 79 -9.44 -12.03 14.41
N ARG A 80 -8.89 -11.45 15.49
CA ARG A 80 -9.21 -10.09 15.93
C ARG A 80 -8.74 -9.05 14.91
N ALA A 81 -7.52 -9.19 14.37
CA ALA A 81 -7.02 -8.33 13.31
C ALA A 81 -7.86 -8.43 12.03
N VAL A 82 -8.22 -9.65 11.62
CA VAL A 82 -9.12 -9.86 10.46
C VAL A 82 -10.47 -9.15 10.66
N LYS A 83 -11.03 -9.22 11.87
CA LYS A 83 -12.27 -8.52 12.21
C LYS A 83 -12.09 -7.01 12.14
N ALA A 84 -11.05 -6.47 12.80
CA ALA A 84 -10.76 -5.04 12.83
C ALA A 84 -10.52 -4.48 11.42
N LEU A 85 -9.79 -5.22 10.57
CA LEU A 85 -9.55 -4.83 9.18
C LEU A 85 -10.86 -4.70 8.40
N ARG A 86 -11.77 -5.67 8.52
CA ARG A 86 -13.07 -5.65 7.83
C ARG A 86 -14.02 -4.57 8.36
N GLU A 87 -13.94 -4.24 9.64
CA GLU A 87 -14.70 -3.13 10.22
C GLU A 87 -14.17 -1.78 9.74
N SER A 88 -12.83 -1.65 9.61
CA SER A 88 -12.20 -0.44 9.10
C SER A 88 -12.43 -0.26 7.59
N ALA A 89 -12.50 -1.35 6.81
CA ALA A 89 -12.69 -1.33 5.36
C ALA A 89 -13.93 -2.14 4.95
N PRO A 90 -15.14 -1.54 5.09
CA PRO A 90 -16.39 -2.18 4.68
C PRO A 90 -16.34 -2.61 3.21
N GLY A 91 -16.79 -3.83 2.93
CA GLY A 91 -16.76 -4.43 1.59
C GLY A 91 -15.64 -5.45 1.38
N LEU A 92 -14.64 -5.52 2.27
CA LEU A 92 -13.70 -6.65 2.24
C LEU A 92 -14.41 -7.96 2.55
N SER A 93 -14.32 -8.91 1.61
CA SER A 93 -14.72 -10.28 1.88
C SER A 93 -13.83 -10.88 2.98
N LEU A 94 -14.35 -11.90 3.69
CA LEU A 94 -13.57 -12.60 4.72
C LEU A 94 -12.29 -13.22 4.12
N ARG A 95 -12.38 -13.78 2.91
CA ARG A 95 -11.24 -14.39 2.23
C ARG A 95 -10.16 -13.36 1.90
N GLN A 96 -10.54 -12.20 1.39
CA GLN A 96 -9.60 -11.10 1.11
C GLN A 96 -8.94 -10.61 2.39
N ALA A 97 -9.73 -10.38 3.45
CA ALA A 97 -9.19 -9.92 4.72
C ALA A 97 -8.17 -10.92 5.31
N VAL A 98 -8.48 -12.22 5.29
CA VAL A 98 -7.55 -13.27 5.75
C VAL A 98 -6.27 -13.30 4.91
N LYS A 99 -6.39 -13.16 3.58
CA LYS A 99 -5.21 -13.10 2.70
C LYS A 99 -4.34 -11.89 3.05
N LEU A 100 -4.94 -10.71 3.10
CA LEU A 100 -4.25 -9.45 3.38
C LEU A 100 -3.55 -9.47 4.75
N THR A 101 -4.18 -9.98 5.79
CA THR A 101 -3.55 -10.09 7.13
C THR A 101 -2.40 -11.09 7.18
N LYS A 102 -2.49 -12.19 6.43
CA LYS A 102 -1.41 -13.18 6.35
C LYS A 102 -0.22 -12.62 5.56
N ASP A 103 -0.49 -12.00 4.43
CA ASP A 103 0.55 -11.36 3.61
C ASP A 103 1.22 -10.24 4.41
N ALA A 104 0.44 -9.44 5.15
CA ALA A 104 0.98 -8.40 6.03
C ALA A 104 1.81 -8.96 7.20
N ALA A 105 1.46 -10.13 7.75
CA ALA A 105 2.28 -10.77 8.78
C ALA A 105 3.64 -11.28 8.23
N ALA A 106 3.72 -11.58 6.93
CA ALA A 106 4.97 -11.93 6.26
C ALA A 106 5.86 -10.72 5.95
N HIS A 107 5.30 -9.49 5.99
CA HIS A 107 6.00 -8.23 5.76
C HIS A 107 6.02 -7.42 7.05
N GLN A 108 7.12 -7.53 7.79
CA GLN A 108 7.33 -6.71 8.98
C GLN A 108 7.43 -5.23 8.57
N PRO A 109 6.74 -4.29 9.24
CA PRO A 109 6.81 -2.87 8.93
C PRO A 109 8.17 -2.26 9.23
#